data_AF-V7HM65-F1
#
_entry.id   AF-V7HM65-F1
#
_cell.length_a   1.000
_cell.length_b   1.000
_cell.length_c   1.000
_cell.angle_alpha   90.00
_cell.angle_beta   90.00
_cell.angle_gamma   90.00
#
_symmetry.space_group_name_H-M   'P 1'
#
loop_
_entity.id
_entity.type
_entity.pdbx_description
1 polymer ?
#
loop_
_entity_poly.entity_id
_entity_poly.type
_entity_poly.pdbx_seq_one_letter_code
_entity_poly.pdbx_strand_id
1 'polypeptide(L)'
;MGQTFLMVAALWLFAGRGVSFEQITNSLLFVPYLDTATGYVQPVLGVGWTLNLEILFYILFAATMGFGALTQMATIGVVFAIAVAARIIFKPAADTVLFFYTTPILFEFLAGMAVGHLVGRLVRLPAFLGASAVGFAIVSTLVMVLGFNLPRTLAQGIPALILVAGCISLESYFRLFAPRVLARLGDASYSLYLTHPIVLLAIAPVVATANVSPWLASIAIVTACIAVSLASYSFIERPLLAMSRMSLSAYQVKA
;
A
#
# COMPACT_ATOMS: atom_id res chain seq x y z
N MET A 1 -10.75 0.84 -11.89
CA MET A 1 -12.19 1.02 -11.59
C MET A 1 -12.93 -0.30 -11.34
N GLY A 2 -12.76 -1.37 -12.14
CA GLY A 2 -13.49 -2.65 -11.95
C GLY A 2 -13.27 -3.36 -10.61
N GLN A 3 -12.03 -3.44 -10.12
CA GLN A 3 -11.74 -4.04 -8.79
C GLN A 3 -12.35 -3.25 -7.63
N THR A 4 -12.32 -1.92 -7.71
CA THR A 4 -12.90 -1.03 -6.71
C THR A 4 -14.42 -1.23 -6.59
N PHE A 5 -15.10 -1.44 -7.72
CA PHE A 5 -16.56 -1.67 -7.74
C PHE A 5 -16.94 -3.03 -7.15
N LEU A 6 -16.20 -4.09 -7.47
CA LEU A 6 -16.39 -5.43 -6.87
C LEU A 6 -16.09 -5.44 -5.37
N MET A 7 -15.11 -4.67 -4.93
CA MET A 7 -14.82 -4.47 -3.50
C MET A 7 -15.91 -3.69 -2.77
N VAL A 8 -16.42 -2.62 -3.36
CA VAL A 8 -17.54 -1.86 -2.78
C VAL A 8 -18.78 -2.74 -2.67
N ALA A 9 -19.07 -3.56 -3.68
CA ALA A 9 -20.14 -4.55 -3.63
C ALA A 9 -19.91 -5.62 -2.54
N ALA A 10 -18.67 -6.11 -2.39
CA ALA A 10 -18.33 -7.06 -1.33
C ALA A 10 -18.42 -6.44 0.07
N LEU A 11 -18.02 -5.17 0.25
CA LEU A 11 -18.20 -4.45 1.51
C LEU A 11 -19.68 -4.22 1.82
N TRP A 12 -20.50 -3.93 0.80
CA TRP A 12 -21.95 -3.80 0.95
C TRP A 12 -22.61 -5.12 1.38
N LEU A 13 -22.14 -6.25 0.84
CA LEU A 13 -22.67 -7.59 1.14
C LEU A 13 -22.20 -8.15 2.49
N PHE A 14 -20.95 -7.90 2.89
CA PHE A 14 -20.34 -8.54 4.06
C PHE A 14 -20.23 -7.66 5.31
N ALA A 15 -20.28 -6.33 5.18
CA ALA A 15 -20.05 -5.49 6.35
C ALA A 15 -21.23 -5.47 7.33
N GLY A 16 -22.49 -5.65 6.88
CA GLY A 16 -23.66 -5.39 7.73
C GLY A 16 -23.67 -3.99 8.39
N ARG A 17 -22.71 -3.13 8.01
CA ARG A 17 -22.56 -1.76 8.44
C ARG A 17 -23.48 -0.95 7.57
N GLY A 18 -24.29 -0.09 8.16
CA GLY A 18 -25.02 0.93 7.42
C GLY A 18 -24.03 1.90 6.76
N VAL A 19 -23.47 1.51 5.62
CA VAL A 19 -22.59 2.35 4.82
C VAL A 19 -23.48 3.30 4.03
N SER A 20 -23.33 4.61 4.27
CA SER A 20 -24.12 5.60 3.55
C SER A 20 -23.65 5.74 2.11
N PHE A 21 -24.55 6.21 1.23
CA PHE A 21 -24.18 6.52 -0.16
C PHE A 21 -23.02 7.53 -0.23
N GLU A 22 -23.02 8.51 0.68
CA GLU A 22 -21.95 9.51 0.81
C GLU A 22 -20.58 8.89 1.10
N GLN A 23 -20.53 7.90 2.01
CA GLN A 23 -19.28 7.20 2.34
C GLN A 23 -18.73 6.42 1.13
N ILE A 24 -19.62 5.83 0.34
CA ILE A 24 -19.25 5.14 -0.91
C ILE A 24 -18.69 6.14 -1.92
N THR A 25 -19.40 7.25 -2.15
CA THR A 25 -18.95 8.26 -3.11
C THR A 25 -17.63 8.90 -2.68
N ASN A 26 -17.46 9.24 -1.40
CA ASN A 26 -16.22 9.79 -0.89
C ASN A 26 -15.06 8.79 -1.03
N SER A 27 -15.30 7.51 -0.74
CA SER A 27 -14.29 6.46 -0.92
C SER A 27 -13.89 6.27 -2.39
N LEU A 28 -14.84 6.36 -3.33
CA LEU A 28 -14.57 6.24 -4.77
C LEU A 28 -13.85 7.48 -5.34
N LEU A 29 -14.10 8.65 -4.76
CA LEU A 29 -13.46 9.92 -5.13
C LEU A 29 -12.18 10.18 -4.34
N PHE A 30 -11.73 9.24 -3.51
CA PHE A 30 -10.56 9.37 -2.63
C PHE A 30 -10.65 10.56 -1.66
N VAL A 31 -11.85 10.99 -1.28
CA VAL A 31 -12.08 12.06 -0.31
C VAL A 31 -12.06 11.45 1.10
N PRO A 32 -11.08 11.79 1.96
CA PRO A 32 -11.01 11.27 3.31
C PRO A 32 -12.13 11.86 4.18
N TYR A 33 -12.75 11.01 4.99
CA TYR A 33 -13.78 11.40 5.96
C TYR A 33 -13.54 10.63 7.27
N LEU A 34 -14.08 11.14 8.38
CA LEU A 34 -14.04 10.45 9.66
C LEU A 34 -15.09 9.33 9.66
N ASP A 35 -14.65 8.07 9.74
CA ASP A 35 -15.57 6.96 9.92
C ASP A 35 -16.03 6.90 11.39
N THR A 36 -17.29 7.25 11.62
CA THR A 36 -17.89 7.27 12.96
C THR A 36 -17.96 5.89 13.62
N ALA A 37 -17.92 4.80 12.83
CA ALA A 37 -17.94 3.45 13.38
C ALA A 37 -16.59 3.03 13.99
N THR A 38 -15.49 3.60 13.49
CA THR A 38 -14.13 3.20 13.89
C THR A 38 -13.33 4.32 14.55
N GLY A 39 -13.76 5.57 14.42
CA GLY A 39 -13.06 6.75 14.93
C GLY A 39 -11.82 7.14 14.12
N TYR A 40 -11.55 6.46 13.00
CA TYR A 40 -10.40 6.73 12.14
C TYR A 40 -10.80 7.50 10.88
N VAL A 41 -9.89 8.29 10.34
CA VAL A 41 -10.04 8.92 9.03
C VAL A 41 -9.65 7.90 7.96
N GLN A 42 -10.63 7.21 7.40
CA GLN A 42 -10.43 6.13 6.43
C GLN A 42 -11.65 5.94 5.54
N PRO A 43 -11.46 5.44 4.29
CA PRO A 43 -12.58 5.07 3.44
C PRO A 43 -13.26 3.78 3.94
N VAL A 44 -14.36 3.39 3.27
CA VAL A 44 -15.16 2.20 3.63
C VAL A 44 -14.28 0.95 3.75
N LEU A 45 -13.34 0.76 2.81
CA LEU A 45 -12.30 -0.23 2.96
C LEU A 45 -11.15 0.39 3.76
N GLY A 46 -11.01 0.02 5.03
CA GLY A 46 -10.05 0.66 5.94
C GLY A 46 -8.65 0.78 5.36
N VAL A 47 -8.10 -0.26 4.73
CA VAL A 47 -6.76 -0.21 4.11
C VAL A 47 -6.59 0.90 3.07
N GLY A 48 -7.68 1.32 2.41
CA GLY A 48 -7.69 2.36 1.38
C GLY A 48 -7.23 3.75 1.85
N TRP A 49 -6.98 3.96 3.14
CA TRP A 49 -6.34 5.19 3.60
C TRP A 49 -4.96 5.39 2.93
N THR A 50 -4.11 4.37 2.80
CA THR A 50 -2.83 4.56 2.07
C THR A 50 -3.05 4.80 0.58
N LEU A 51 -4.08 4.17 0.01
CA LEU A 51 -4.45 4.34 -1.39
C LEU A 51 -4.83 5.80 -1.71
N ASN A 52 -5.51 6.51 -0.80
CA ASN A 52 -5.79 7.94 -0.96
C ASN A 52 -4.48 8.77 -1.07
N LEU A 53 -3.45 8.45 -0.28
CA LEU A 53 -2.14 9.10 -0.35
C LEU A 53 -1.39 8.72 -1.64
N GLU A 54 -1.50 7.46 -2.08
CA GLU A 54 -0.92 6.99 -3.34
C GLU A 54 -1.49 7.72 -4.55
N ILE A 55 -2.80 7.94 -4.61
CA ILE A 55 -3.43 8.70 -5.70
C ILE A 55 -2.96 10.16 -5.71
N LEU A 56 -2.86 10.82 -4.55
CA LEU A 56 -2.27 12.16 -4.46
C LEU A 56 -0.83 12.16 -5.01
N PHE A 57 0.00 11.21 -4.59
CA PHE A 57 1.36 11.06 -5.08
C PHE A 57 1.40 10.88 -6.60
N TYR A 58 0.56 9.98 -7.15
CA TYR A 58 0.54 9.73 -8.60
C TYR A 58 0.04 10.91 -9.41
N ILE A 59 -0.93 11.68 -8.91
CA ILE A 59 -1.39 12.93 -9.56
C ILE A 59 -0.22 13.92 -9.64
N LEU A 60 0.49 14.16 -8.53
CA LEU A 60 1.65 15.05 -8.51
C LEU A 60 2.80 14.54 -9.37
N PHE A 61 3.07 13.23 -9.32
CA PHE A 61 4.10 12.59 -10.12
C PHE A 61 3.81 12.73 -11.62
N ALA A 62 2.57 12.45 -12.04
CA ALA A 62 2.14 12.60 -13.43
C ALA A 62 2.20 14.07 -13.89
N ALA A 63 1.72 15.00 -13.06
CA ALA A 63 1.76 16.43 -13.37
C ALA A 63 3.19 16.98 -13.53
N THR A 64 4.17 16.34 -12.90
CA THR A 64 5.58 16.76 -12.92
C THR A 64 6.46 15.84 -13.79
N MET A 65 5.89 14.85 -14.48
CA MET A 65 6.65 13.82 -15.23
C MET A 65 7.48 14.40 -16.38
N GLY A 66 7.11 15.57 -16.91
CA GLY A 66 7.89 16.28 -17.93
C GLY A 66 9.17 16.96 -17.39
N PHE A 67 9.37 17.01 -16.08
CA PHE A 67 10.56 17.60 -15.47
C PHE A 67 11.73 16.63 -15.47
N GLY A 68 12.96 17.15 -15.39
CA GLY A 68 14.12 16.32 -15.08
C GLY A 68 13.96 15.66 -13.70
N ALA A 69 14.46 14.44 -13.55
CA ALA A 69 14.38 13.61 -12.34
C ALA A 69 14.56 14.38 -11.00
N LEU A 70 15.65 15.14 -10.88
CA LEU A 70 15.95 15.91 -9.66
C LEU A 70 14.96 17.05 -9.44
N THR A 71 14.56 17.74 -10.51
CA THR A 71 13.58 18.83 -10.47
C THR A 71 12.19 18.30 -10.11
N GLN A 72 11.81 17.13 -10.65
CA GLN A 72 10.57 16.44 -10.31
C GLN A 72 10.52 16.13 -8.80
N MET A 73 11.57 15.46 -8.30
CA MET A 73 11.68 15.10 -6.88
C MET A 73 11.70 16.34 -5.97
N ALA A 74 12.43 17.39 -6.34
CA ALA A 74 12.46 18.65 -5.60
C ALA A 74 11.09 19.34 -5.57
N THR A 75 10.37 19.36 -6.70
CA THR A 75 9.04 19.98 -6.79
C THR A 75 8.04 19.27 -5.89
N ILE A 76 7.94 17.94 -5.99
CA ILE A 76 7.07 17.14 -5.11
C ILE A 76 7.52 17.31 -3.65
N GLY A 77 8.83 17.38 -3.41
CA GLY A 77 9.41 17.61 -2.09
C GLY A 77 8.98 18.91 -1.45
N VAL A 78 8.99 20.01 -2.21
CA VAL A 78 8.51 21.31 -1.74
C VAL A 78 7.02 21.27 -1.45
N VAL A 79 6.20 20.66 -2.31
CA VAL A 79 4.75 20.51 -2.09
C VAL A 79 4.47 19.75 -0.79
N PHE A 80 5.14 18.62 -0.56
CA PHE A 80 4.99 17.86 0.68
C PHE A 80 5.51 18.61 1.91
N ALA A 81 6.62 19.34 1.79
CA ALA A 81 7.14 20.16 2.88
C ALA A 81 6.15 21.28 3.27
N ILE A 82 5.54 21.95 2.28
CA ILE A 82 4.50 22.95 2.51
C ILE A 82 3.28 22.31 3.20
N ALA A 83 2.83 21.15 2.73
CA ALA A 83 1.70 20.44 3.33
C ALA A 83 1.97 20.08 4.80
N VAL A 84 3.13 19.50 5.11
CA VAL A 84 3.48 19.13 6.49
C VAL A 84 3.72 20.37 7.35
N ALA A 85 4.31 21.44 6.82
CA ALA A 85 4.45 22.71 7.54
C ALA A 85 3.07 23.31 7.88
N ALA A 86 2.13 23.28 6.93
CA ALA A 86 0.75 23.71 7.16
C ALA A 86 0.08 22.93 8.29
N ARG A 87 0.33 21.62 8.43
CA ARG A 87 -0.16 20.84 9.58
C ARG A 87 0.33 21.39 10.91
N ILE A 88 1.63 21.69 11.00
CA ILE A 88 2.28 22.14 12.23
C ILE A 88 1.78 23.54 12.62
N ILE A 89 1.62 24.42 11.63
CA ILE A 89 1.20 25.81 11.83
C ILE A 89 -0.29 25.90 12.15
N PHE A 90 -1.14 25.32 11.30
CA PHE A 90 -2.59 25.49 11.39
C PHE A 90 -3.30 24.47 12.28
N LYS A 91 -2.63 23.35 12.61
CA LYS A 91 -3.17 22.27 13.45
C LYS A 91 -4.63 21.94 13.09
N PRO A 92 -4.90 21.44 11.86
CA PRO A 92 -6.23 21.41 11.25
C PRO A 92 -7.15 20.32 11.84
N ALA A 93 -7.26 20.21 13.17
CA ALA A 93 -8.02 19.16 13.84
C ALA A 93 -9.51 19.12 13.45
N ALA A 94 -10.08 20.25 13.02
CA ALA A 94 -11.45 20.36 12.56
C ALA A 94 -11.63 20.01 11.06
N ASP A 95 -10.58 20.12 10.24
CA ASP A 95 -10.63 19.83 8.81
C ASP A 95 -10.02 18.45 8.54
N THR A 96 -10.89 17.47 8.32
CA THR A 96 -10.48 16.07 8.11
C THR A 96 -9.61 15.90 6.86
N VAL A 97 -9.89 16.65 5.79
CA VAL A 97 -9.16 16.53 4.53
C VAL A 97 -7.77 17.10 4.67
N LEU A 98 -7.67 18.30 5.24
CA LEU A 98 -6.38 18.93 5.49
C LEU A 98 -5.57 18.13 6.53
N PHE A 99 -6.21 17.59 7.57
CA PHE A 99 -5.57 16.68 8.51
C PHE A 99 -5.01 15.43 7.83
N PHE A 100 -5.70 14.88 6.83
CA PHE A 100 -5.27 13.65 6.18
C PHE A 100 -4.09 13.86 5.21
N TYR A 101 -4.17 14.89 4.36
CA TYR A 101 -3.19 15.13 3.29
C TYR A 101 -1.96 15.93 3.72
N THR A 102 -1.81 16.21 5.00
CA THR A 102 -0.64 16.92 5.53
C THR A 102 0.23 16.05 6.44
N THR A 103 0.05 14.73 6.37
CA THR A 103 0.77 13.79 7.24
C THR A 103 2.24 13.62 6.84
N PRO A 104 3.15 13.34 7.80
CA PRO A 104 4.56 13.09 7.49
C PRO A 104 4.82 11.87 6.60
N ILE A 105 3.82 10.99 6.42
CA ILE A 105 3.89 9.82 5.55
C ILE A 105 4.21 10.21 4.10
N LEU A 106 3.86 11.42 3.68
CA LEU A 106 4.23 11.95 2.37
C LEU A 106 5.75 11.87 2.10
N PHE A 107 6.59 12.05 3.12
CA PHE A 107 8.04 11.93 2.95
C PHE A 107 8.52 10.50 2.67
N GLU A 108 7.73 9.47 3.01
CA GLU A 108 8.06 8.08 2.68
C GLU A 108 7.95 7.84 1.15
N PHE A 109 7.03 8.53 0.47
CA PHE A 109 6.94 8.51 -1.00
C PHE A 109 8.18 9.15 -1.66
N LEU A 110 8.64 10.29 -1.13
CA LEU A 110 9.89 10.92 -1.60
C LEU A 110 11.11 10.03 -1.36
N ALA A 111 11.16 9.35 -0.22
CA ALA A 111 12.22 8.38 0.06
C ALA A 111 12.18 7.22 -0.96
N GLY A 112 10.98 6.77 -1.35
CA GLY A 112 10.78 5.83 -2.44
C GLY A 112 11.31 6.34 -3.79
N MET A 113 11.03 7.61 -4.15
CA MET A 113 11.59 8.24 -5.35
C MET A 113 13.13 8.26 -5.33
N ALA A 114 13.71 8.61 -4.18
CA ALA A 114 15.16 8.63 -4.00
C ALA A 114 15.77 7.23 -4.19
N VAL A 115 15.14 6.19 -3.63
CA VAL A 115 15.54 4.80 -3.87
C VAL A 115 15.44 4.44 -5.34
N GLY A 116 14.37 4.85 -6.03
CA GLY A 116 14.20 4.69 -7.47
C GLY A 116 15.36 5.25 -8.29
N HIS A 117 15.85 6.44 -7.96
CA HIS A 117 17.03 7.04 -8.60
C HIS A 117 18.35 6.33 -8.26
N LEU A 118 18.40 5.68 -7.10
CA LEU A 118 19.59 4.98 -6.62
C LEU A 118 19.64 3.50 -7.04
N VAL A 119 18.60 2.94 -7.68
CA VAL A 119 18.53 1.52 -8.08
C VAL A 119 19.83 1.05 -8.74
N GLY A 120 20.34 1.80 -9.74
CA GLY A 120 21.57 1.43 -10.46
C GLY A 120 22.84 1.37 -9.59
N ARG A 121 22.86 2.10 -8.46
CA ARG A 121 23.92 2.03 -7.45
C ARG A 121 23.65 0.92 -6.43
N LEU A 122 22.39 0.76 -6.02
CA LEU A 122 21.97 -0.24 -5.04
C LEU A 122 22.23 -1.68 -5.53
N VAL A 123 21.97 -1.97 -6.81
CA VAL A 123 22.23 -3.30 -7.39
C VAL A 123 23.72 -3.68 -7.43
N ARG A 124 24.62 -2.71 -7.24
CA ARG A 124 26.08 -2.91 -7.20
C ARG A 124 26.61 -3.08 -5.78
N LEU A 125 25.76 -2.90 -4.75
CA LEU A 125 26.18 -3.09 -3.38
C LEU A 125 26.46 -4.57 -3.10
N PRO A 126 27.43 -4.88 -2.23
CA PRO A 126 27.73 -6.25 -1.86
C PRO A 126 26.56 -6.89 -1.10
N ALA A 127 26.32 -8.18 -1.35
CA ALA A 127 25.20 -8.93 -0.78
C ALA A 127 25.11 -8.87 0.75
N PHE A 128 26.25 -8.80 1.45
CA PHE A 128 26.23 -8.74 2.92
C PHE A 128 25.52 -7.47 3.42
N LEU A 129 25.67 -6.32 2.75
CA LEU A 129 24.96 -5.10 3.12
C LEU A 129 23.46 -5.25 2.91
N GLY A 130 23.06 -5.88 1.80
CA GLY A 130 21.66 -6.21 1.54
C GLY A 130 21.07 -7.14 2.60
N ALA A 131 21.79 -8.21 2.95
CA ALA A 131 21.36 -9.16 3.97
C ALA A 131 21.29 -8.49 5.36
N SER A 132 22.27 -7.64 5.71
CA SER A 132 22.23 -6.84 6.94
C SER A 132 21.05 -5.88 6.97
N ALA A 133 20.71 -5.25 5.84
CA ALA A 133 19.54 -4.38 5.72
C ALA A 133 18.22 -5.14 5.95
N VAL A 134 18.08 -6.32 5.34
CA VAL A 134 16.92 -7.20 5.56
C VAL A 134 16.86 -7.65 7.03
N GLY A 135 17.98 -8.08 7.60
CA GLY A 135 18.08 -8.47 9.01
C GLY A 135 17.70 -7.33 9.95
N PHE A 136 18.18 -6.10 9.69
CA PHE A 136 17.81 -4.91 10.45
C PHE A 136 16.29 -4.67 10.40
N ALA A 137 15.66 -4.75 9.23
CA ALA A 137 14.22 -4.54 9.09
C ALA A 137 13.39 -5.57 9.89
N ILE A 138 13.80 -6.85 9.83
CA ILE A 138 13.17 -7.93 10.62
C ILE A 138 13.31 -7.65 12.12
N VAL A 139 14.52 -7.35 12.58
CA VAL A 139 14.77 -7.03 14.01
C VAL A 139 13.97 -5.82 14.45
N SER A 140 13.91 -4.75 13.64
CA SER A 140 13.11 -3.57 13.98
C SER A 140 11.62 -3.91 14.13
N THR A 141 11.10 -4.79 13.27
CA THR A 141 9.70 -5.24 13.33
C THR A 141 9.45 -6.03 14.61
N LEU A 142 10.37 -6.93 14.99
CA LEU A 142 10.29 -7.67 16.25
C LEU A 142 10.34 -6.75 17.46
N VAL A 143 11.22 -5.74 17.47
CA VAL A 143 11.29 -4.74 18.54
C VAL A 143 9.94 -4.01 18.69
N MET A 144 9.30 -3.62 17.59
CA MET A 144 7.96 -2.99 17.66
C MET A 144 6.90 -3.94 18.23
N VAL A 145 6.94 -5.23 17.88
CA VAL A 145 6.03 -6.25 18.44
C VAL A 145 6.23 -6.43 19.94
N LEU A 146 7.43 -6.20 20.46
CA LEU A 146 7.74 -6.24 21.89
C LEU A 146 7.25 -5.00 22.68
N GLY A 147 6.54 -4.07 22.03
CA GLY A 147 5.84 -2.96 22.70
C GLY A 147 6.61 -1.64 22.78
N PHE A 148 7.69 -1.49 22.02
CA PHE A 148 8.40 -0.21 21.92
C PHE A 148 7.57 0.81 21.14
N ASN A 149 7.37 2.00 21.73
CA ASN A 149 6.58 3.06 21.11
C ASN A 149 7.52 4.11 20.48
N LEU A 150 7.74 3.97 19.17
CA LEU A 150 8.50 4.91 18.36
C LEU A 150 7.56 5.65 17.38
N PRO A 151 7.89 6.90 16.99
CA PRO A 151 7.20 7.57 15.90
C PRO A 151 7.12 6.66 14.66
N ARG A 152 5.95 6.61 14.01
CA ARG A 152 5.68 5.74 12.85
C ARG A 152 6.80 5.74 11.81
N THR A 153 7.33 6.91 11.48
CA THR A 153 8.40 7.05 10.48
C THR A 153 9.68 6.31 10.89
N LEU A 154 10.03 6.30 12.17
CA LEU A 154 11.19 5.56 12.68
C LEU A 154 10.89 4.06 12.82
N ALA A 155 9.67 3.74 13.25
CA ALA A 155 9.21 2.37 13.49
C ALA A 155 8.97 1.56 12.22
N GLN A 156 8.49 2.22 11.16
CA GLN A 156 7.97 1.56 9.95
C GLN A 156 8.59 2.15 8.69
N GLY A 157 8.65 3.48 8.57
CA GLY A 157 9.14 4.16 7.37
C GLY A 157 10.62 3.86 7.06
N ILE A 158 11.52 4.10 8.01
CA ILE A 158 12.96 3.86 7.86
C ILE A 158 13.26 2.36 7.64
N PRO A 159 12.73 1.42 8.45
CA PRO A 159 12.91 0.00 8.21
C PRO A 159 12.41 -0.45 6.85
N ALA A 160 11.25 0.03 6.39
CA ALA A 160 10.71 -0.30 5.06
C ALA A 160 11.64 0.21 3.95
N LEU A 161 12.16 1.43 4.06
CA LEU A 161 13.11 1.99 3.10
C LEU A 161 14.39 1.16 3.00
N ILE A 162 14.97 0.81 4.15
CA ILE A 162 16.19 0.00 4.26
C ILE A 162 15.93 -1.41 3.70
N LEU A 163 14.76 -2.00 4.00
CA LEU A 163 14.36 -3.30 3.49
C LEU A 163 14.29 -3.29 1.95
N VAL A 164 13.61 -2.30 1.36
CA VAL A 164 13.49 -2.19 -0.11
C VAL A 164 14.87 -1.99 -0.75
N ALA A 165 15.70 -1.10 -0.21
CA ALA A 165 17.06 -0.89 -0.71
C ALA A 165 17.93 -2.17 -0.60
N GLY A 166 17.80 -2.91 0.51
CA GLY A 166 18.46 -4.18 0.72
C GLY A 166 18.01 -5.25 -0.28
N CYS A 167 16.70 -5.40 -0.50
CA CYS A 167 16.13 -6.30 -1.50
C CYS A 167 16.63 -5.99 -2.91
N ILE A 168 16.73 -4.71 -3.28
CA ILE A 168 17.28 -4.28 -4.59
C ILE A 168 18.75 -4.70 -4.72
N SER A 169 19.57 -4.52 -3.67
CA SER A 169 20.97 -4.94 -3.70
C SER A 169 21.16 -6.46 -3.82
N LEU A 170 20.16 -7.23 -3.39
CA LEU A 170 20.16 -8.69 -3.46
C LEU A 170 19.50 -9.24 -4.73
N GLU A 171 18.92 -8.38 -5.58
CA GLU A 171 18.13 -8.80 -6.74
C GLU A 171 18.91 -9.73 -7.68
N SER A 172 20.18 -9.43 -7.95
CA SER A 172 21.05 -10.21 -8.83
C SER A 172 21.31 -11.63 -8.31
N TYR A 173 21.32 -11.82 -6.99
CA TYR A 173 21.53 -13.12 -6.35
C TYR A 173 20.24 -13.96 -6.32
N PHE A 174 19.09 -13.31 -6.11
CA PHE A 174 17.79 -14.01 -6.05
C PHE A 174 17.12 -14.22 -7.41
N ARG A 175 17.51 -13.49 -8.47
CA ARG A 175 16.97 -13.70 -9.83
C ARG A 175 17.10 -15.14 -10.32
N LEU A 176 18.10 -15.88 -9.83
CA LEU A 176 18.32 -17.29 -10.18
C LEU A 176 17.51 -18.27 -9.30
N PHE A 177 17.01 -17.83 -8.15
CA PHE A 177 16.44 -18.70 -7.11
C PHE A 177 15.01 -18.35 -6.70
N ALA A 178 14.43 -17.25 -7.18
CA ALA A 178 13.06 -16.86 -6.83
C ALA A 178 12.08 -17.99 -7.20
N PRO A 179 11.48 -18.68 -6.23
CA PRO A 179 10.52 -19.74 -6.50
C PRO A 179 9.34 -19.16 -7.25
N ARG A 180 8.86 -19.84 -8.29
CA ARG A 180 7.68 -19.42 -9.07
C ARG A 180 6.46 -19.11 -8.20
N VAL A 181 6.36 -19.77 -7.04
CA VAL A 181 5.31 -19.52 -6.05
C VAL A 181 5.43 -18.13 -5.41
N LEU A 182 6.63 -17.74 -4.95
CA LEU A 182 6.85 -16.42 -4.36
C LEU A 182 6.65 -15.30 -5.39
N ALA A 183 7.07 -15.51 -6.63
CA ALA A 183 6.82 -14.56 -7.71
C ALA A 183 5.30 -14.37 -7.95
N ARG A 184 4.52 -15.46 -8.02
CA ARG A 184 3.07 -15.40 -8.18
C ARG A 184 2.36 -14.73 -7.01
N LEU A 185 2.82 -14.96 -5.78
CA LEU A 185 2.29 -14.27 -4.60
C LEU A 185 2.63 -12.78 -4.62
N GLY A 186 3.82 -12.42 -5.10
CA GLY A 186 4.21 -11.04 -5.36
C GLY A 186 3.31 -10.37 -6.40
N ASP A 187 3.04 -11.05 -7.52
CA ASP A 187 2.12 -10.56 -8.55
C ASP A 187 0.71 -10.31 -8.01
N ALA A 188 0.23 -11.18 -7.12
CA ALA A 188 -1.10 -11.06 -6.49
C ALA A 188 -1.11 -10.17 -5.23
N SER A 189 0.01 -9.51 -4.89
CA SER A 189 0.14 -8.76 -3.62
C SER A 189 -0.83 -7.60 -3.50
N TYR A 190 -1.14 -6.90 -4.60
CA TYR A 190 -2.14 -5.84 -4.62
C TYR A 190 -3.55 -6.38 -4.37
N SER A 191 -3.92 -7.46 -5.06
CA SER A 191 -5.17 -8.19 -4.76
C SER A 191 -5.23 -8.65 -3.31
N LEU A 192 -4.13 -9.19 -2.74
CA LEU A 192 -4.08 -9.58 -1.32
C LEU A 192 -4.33 -8.40 -0.39
N TYR A 193 -3.66 -7.27 -0.63
CA TYR A 193 -3.82 -6.04 0.13
C TYR A 193 -5.29 -5.56 0.14
N LEU A 194 -5.98 -5.67 -1.00
CA LEU A 194 -7.37 -5.26 -1.12
C LEU A 194 -8.38 -6.25 -0.53
N THR A 195 -8.16 -7.54 -0.70
CA THR A 195 -9.16 -8.57 -0.33
C THR A 195 -9.02 -9.06 1.10
N HIS A 196 -7.84 -9.02 1.72
CA HIS A 196 -7.64 -9.61 3.05
C HIS A 196 -8.57 -9.04 4.15
N PRO A 197 -8.95 -7.75 4.20
CA PRO A 197 -9.85 -7.25 5.23
C PRO A 197 -11.27 -7.83 5.04
N ILE A 198 -11.70 -8.01 3.78
CA ILE A 198 -12.99 -8.60 3.45
C ILE A 198 -13.03 -10.07 3.87
N VAL A 199 -11.95 -10.81 3.56
CA VAL A 199 -11.81 -12.21 3.97
C VAL A 199 -11.80 -12.35 5.48
N LEU A 200 -11.09 -11.46 6.18
CA LEU A 200 -11.10 -11.41 7.65
C LEU A 200 -12.50 -11.17 8.21
N LEU A 201 -13.24 -10.20 7.68
CA LEU A 201 -14.61 -9.92 8.11
C LEU A 201 -15.54 -11.12 7.91
N ALA A 202 -15.37 -11.87 6.82
CA ALA A 202 -16.20 -13.03 6.51
C ALA A 202 -15.82 -14.29 7.34
N ILE A 203 -14.52 -14.54 7.53
CA ILE A 203 -14.03 -15.83 8.08
C ILE A 203 -13.78 -15.76 9.58
N ALA A 204 -13.35 -14.62 10.12
CA ALA A 204 -13.01 -14.51 11.55
C ALA A 204 -14.18 -14.91 12.47
N PRO A 205 -15.46 -14.51 12.22
CA PRO A 205 -16.58 -14.95 13.05
C PRO A 205 -16.80 -16.46 13.01
N VAL A 206 -16.70 -17.07 11.82
CA VAL A 206 -16.88 -18.53 11.64
C VAL A 206 -15.84 -19.29 12.44
N VAL A 207 -14.57 -18.91 12.30
CA VAL A 207 -13.46 -19.56 13.00
C VAL A 207 -13.54 -19.35 14.51
N ALA A 208 -14.00 -18.17 14.96
CA ALA A 208 -14.25 -17.90 16.37
C ALA A 208 -15.36 -18.80 16.94
N THR A 209 -16.45 -19.01 16.20
CA THR A 209 -17.53 -19.93 16.64
C THR A 209 -17.15 -21.40 16.61
N ALA A 210 -16.18 -21.78 15.78
CA ALA A 210 -15.69 -23.16 15.67
C ALA A 210 -14.79 -23.60 16.85
N ASN A 211 -14.41 -22.67 17.75
CA ASN A 211 -13.56 -22.91 18.92
C ASN A 211 -12.26 -23.68 18.61
N VAL A 212 -11.66 -23.42 17.45
CA VAL A 212 -10.37 -23.99 17.05
C VAL A 212 -9.21 -23.26 17.73
N SER A 213 -8.04 -23.91 17.78
CA SER A 213 -6.85 -23.27 18.34
C SER A 213 -6.46 -22.00 17.56
N PRO A 214 -5.90 -20.95 18.21
CA PRO A 214 -5.50 -19.71 17.54
C PRO A 214 -4.54 -19.92 16.36
N TRP A 215 -3.69 -20.94 16.42
CA TRP A 215 -2.78 -21.30 15.32
C TRP A 215 -3.51 -21.89 14.13
N LEU A 216 -4.46 -22.79 14.36
CA LEU A 216 -5.25 -23.36 13.28
C LEU A 216 -6.15 -22.28 12.66
N ALA A 217 -6.74 -21.40 13.48
CA ALA A 217 -7.48 -20.23 13.04
C ALA A 217 -6.64 -19.33 12.11
N SER A 218 -5.42 -19.00 12.53
CA SER A 218 -4.51 -18.16 11.76
C SER A 218 -4.12 -18.80 10.43
N ILE A 219 -3.80 -20.10 10.43
CA ILE A 219 -3.48 -20.84 9.20
C ILE A 219 -4.68 -20.84 8.25
N ALA A 220 -5.89 -21.09 8.75
CA ALA A 220 -7.11 -21.10 7.94
C ALA A 220 -7.36 -19.72 7.29
N ILE A 221 -7.26 -18.64 8.08
CA ILE A 221 -7.45 -17.27 7.61
C ILE A 221 -6.38 -16.89 6.57
N VAL A 222 -5.10 -17.12 6.85
CA VAL A 222 -4.01 -16.80 5.92
C VAL A 222 -4.17 -17.58 4.61
N THR A 223 -4.51 -18.86 4.69
CA THR A 223 -4.74 -19.70 3.51
C THR A 223 -5.92 -19.17 2.68
N ALA A 224 -7.02 -18.77 3.34
CA ALA A 224 -8.16 -18.19 2.66
C ALA A 224 -7.83 -16.83 2.02
N CYS A 225 -7.08 -15.96 2.70
CA CYS A 225 -6.62 -14.68 2.15
C CYS A 225 -5.78 -14.90 0.89
N ILE A 226 -4.83 -15.85 0.91
CA ILE A 226 -4.00 -16.19 -0.24
C ILE A 226 -4.87 -16.75 -1.38
N ALA A 227 -5.78 -17.67 -1.08
CA ALA A 227 -6.64 -18.28 -2.10
C ALA A 227 -7.54 -17.24 -2.80
N VAL A 228 -8.20 -16.38 -2.03
CA VAL A 228 -9.07 -15.30 -2.55
C VAL A 228 -8.25 -14.27 -3.32
N SER A 229 -7.06 -13.91 -2.81
CA SER A 229 -6.13 -13.02 -3.50
C SER A 229 -5.73 -13.56 -4.88
N LEU A 230 -5.32 -14.83 -4.96
CA LEU A 230 -4.92 -15.46 -6.23
C LEU A 230 -6.09 -15.55 -7.22
N ALA A 231 -7.31 -15.80 -6.74
CA ALA A 231 -8.51 -15.78 -7.55
C ALA A 231 -8.81 -14.36 -8.07
N SER A 232 -8.82 -13.36 -7.19
CA SER A 232 -9.01 -11.95 -7.55
C SER A 232 -7.96 -11.48 -8.57
N TYR A 233 -6.70 -11.84 -8.37
CA TYR A 233 -5.62 -11.52 -9.28
C TYR A 233 -5.87 -12.14 -10.67
N SER A 234 -6.22 -13.42 -10.72
CA SER A 234 -6.37 -14.16 -11.98
C SER A 234 -7.59 -13.73 -12.78
N PHE A 235 -8.71 -13.45 -12.11
CA PHE A 235 -10.00 -13.16 -12.76
C PHE A 235 -10.30 -11.68 -12.93
N ILE A 236 -9.67 -10.80 -12.14
CA ILE A 236 -9.99 -9.36 -12.16
C ILE A 236 -8.75 -8.54 -12.49
N GLU A 237 -7.66 -8.68 -11.72
CA GLU A 237 -6.48 -7.84 -11.89
C GLU A 237 -5.80 -8.05 -13.24
N ARG A 238 -5.47 -9.30 -13.54
CA ARG A 238 -4.70 -9.68 -14.74
C ARG A 238 -5.46 -9.35 -16.03
N PRO A 239 -6.78 -9.59 -16.16
CA PRO A 239 -7.53 -9.15 -17.34
C PRO A 239 -7.56 -7.62 -17.50
N LEU A 240 -7.75 -6.87 -16.42
CA LEU A 240 -7.76 -5.40 -16.47
C LEU A 240 -6.40 -4.83 -16.91
N LEU A 241 -5.31 -5.39 -16.40
CA LEU A 241 -3.95 -5.03 -16.83
C LEU A 241 -3.67 -5.39 -18.28
N ALA A 242 -4.22 -6.51 -18.78
CA ALA A 242 -4.08 -6.88 -20.18
C ALA A 242 -4.81 -5.89 -21.11
N MET A 243 -6.02 -5.47 -20.74
CA MET A 243 -6.81 -4.49 -21.51
C MET A 243 -6.10 -3.14 -21.62
N SER A 244 -5.53 -2.62 -20.52
CA SER A 244 -4.84 -1.33 -20.53
C SER A 244 -3.58 -1.32 -21.40
N ARG A 245 -2.81 -2.42 -21.39
CA ARG A 245 -1.62 -2.58 -22.24
C ARG A 245 -1.96 -2.66 -23.73
N MET A 246 -3.08 -3.30 -24.09
CA MET A 246 -3.56 -3.36 -25.48
C MET A 246 -3.93 -1.96 -26.01
N SER A 247 -4.57 -1.13 -25.19
CA SER A 247 -4.92 0.25 -25.56
C SER A 247 -3.70 1.14 -25.81
N LEU A 248 -2.62 0.97 -25.04
CA LEU A 248 -1.37 1.73 -25.24
C LEU A 248 -0.61 1.28 -26.49
N SER A 249 -0.57 -0.02 -26.78
CA SER A 249 0.01 -0.55 -28.01
C SER A 249 -0.73 -0.04 -29.26
N ALA A 250 -2.07 0.00 -29.20
CA ALA A 250 -2.89 0.54 -30.29
C ALA A 250 -2.71 2.06 -30.51
N TYR A 251 -2.30 2.81 -29.48
CA TYR A 251 -1.97 4.23 -29.60
C TYR A 251 -0.58 4.44 -30.23
N GLN A 252 0.43 3.65 -29.85
CA GLN A 252 1.77 3.75 -30.43
C GLN A 252 1.86 3.28 -31.89
N VAL A 253 0.92 2.44 -32.36
CA VAL A 253 0.83 2.04 -33.77
C VAL A 253 0.16 3.11 -34.65
N LYS A 254 -0.50 4.12 -34.04
CA LYS A 254 -1.20 5.20 -34.75
C LYS A 254 -0.47 6.56 -34.73
N ALA A 255 0.63 6.67 -33.99
CA ALA A 255 1.50 7.85 -33.94
C ALA A 255 2.74 7.63 -34.82
#